data_AF-A0A8J6XXH5-F1
#
_entry.id   AF-A0A8J6XXH5-F1
#
_cell.length_a   1.000
_cell.length_b   1.000
_cell.length_c   1.000
_cell.angle_alpha   90.00
_cell.angle_beta   90.00
_cell.angle_gamma   90.00
#
_symmetry.space_group_name_H-M   'P 1'
#
loop_
_entity.id
_entity.type
_entity.pdbx_description
1 polymer ?
#
loop_
_entity_poly.entity_id
_entity_poly.type
_entity_poly.pdbx_seq_one_letter_code
_entity_poly.pdbx_strand_id
1 'polypeptide(L)'
;MKRRGLGWWAYQPYKYLVVAPALVLVTAFFATLVLILSFFTNARTASRRAAVPWARVMAWVTPMRVEVEGRENIDPHQSYVLVSNHQSQYDI
;
A
#
# COMPACT_ATOMS: atom_id res chain seq x y z
N MET A 1 -7.83 -13.63 26.25
CA MET A 1 -6.68 -13.35 25.36
C MET A 1 -6.61 -14.41 24.27
N LYS A 2 -6.71 -14.04 22.98
CA LYS A 2 -6.47 -15.00 21.87
C LYS A 2 -5.02 -15.51 21.97
N ARG A 3 -4.82 -16.83 21.97
CA ARG A 3 -3.47 -17.43 21.98
C ARG A 3 -2.74 -17.05 20.68
N ARG A 4 -1.49 -16.61 20.80
CA ARG A 4 -0.63 -16.31 19.64
C ARG A 4 -0.14 -17.61 19.01
N GLY A 5 -0.51 -17.86 17.76
CA GLY A 5 -0.08 -19.04 17.00
C GLY A 5 1.32 -18.91 16.39
N LEU A 6 1.81 -19.98 15.76
CA LEU A 6 3.16 -20.03 15.14
C LEU A 6 3.39 -18.91 14.12
N GLY A 7 2.38 -18.60 13.27
CA GLY A 7 2.49 -17.53 12.28
C GLY A 7 2.73 -16.15 12.89
N TRP A 8 2.17 -15.88 14.07
CA TRP A 8 2.40 -14.61 14.77
C TRP A 8 3.86 -14.46 15.19
N TRP A 9 4.48 -15.55 15.67
CA TRP A 9 5.88 -15.59 16.07
C TRP A 9 6.82 -15.53 14.87
N ALA A 10 6.53 -16.26 13.81
CA ALA A 10 7.30 -16.21 12.56
C ALA A 10 7.27 -14.82 11.91
N TYR A 11 6.16 -14.09 12.04
CA TYR A 11 6.04 -12.74 11.50
C TYR A 11 6.90 -11.71 12.23
N GLN A 12 7.23 -11.89 13.52
CA GLN A 12 8.03 -10.90 14.25
C GLN A 12 9.43 -10.68 13.65
N PRO A 13 10.27 -11.71 13.44
CA PRO A 13 11.56 -11.51 12.78
C PRO A 13 11.39 -11.10 11.31
N TYR A 14 10.40 -11.65 10.58
CA TYR A 14 10.11 -11.26 9.20
C TYR A 14 9.84 -9.76 9.05
N LYS A 15 9.08 -9.17 9.97
CA LYS A 15 8.78 -7.73 9.99
C LYS A 15 10.06 -6.88 10.04
N TYR A 16 11.03 -7.25 10.88
CA TYR A 16 12.25 -6.46 11.03
C TYR A 16 13.30 -6.76 9.95
N LEU A 17 13.40 -8.00 9.49
CA LEU A 17 14.43 -8.43 8.54
C LEU A 17 14.01 -8.28 7.08
N VAL A 18 12.70 -8.27 6.80
CA VAL A 18 12.17 -8.20 5.44
C VAL A 18 11.31 -6.95 5.24
N VAL A 19 10.26 -6.78 6.04
CA VAL A 19 9.29 -5.68 5.83
C VAL A 19 9.95 -4.30 6.02
N ALA A 20 10.69 -4.09 7.11
CA ALA A 20 11.30 -2.79 7.39
C ALA A 20 12.37 -2.39 6.35
N PRO A 21 13.33 -3.26 5.95
CA PRO A 21 14.25 -2.94 4.87
C PRO A 21 13.56 -2.73 3.52
N ALA A 22 12.59 -3.58 3.18
CA ALA A 22 11.81 -3.43 1.95
C ALA A 22 11.04 -2.11 1.91
N LEU A 23 10.45 -1.70 3.03
CA LEU A 23 9.79 -0.40 3.15
C LEU A 23 10.73 0.74 2.79
N VAL A 24 11.94 0.76 3.36
CA VAL A 24 12.93 1.81 3.07
C VAL A 24 13.34 1.80 1.60
N LEU A 25 13.72 0.64 1.07
CA LEU A 25 14.24 0.52 -0.30
C LEU A 25 13.17 0.84 -1.35
N VAL A 26 11.98 0.27 -1.21
CA VAL A 26 10.88 0.46 -2.16
C VAL A 26 10.37 1.89 -2.09
N THR A 27 10.29 2.49 -0.89
CA THR A 27 9.92 3.90 -0.75
C THR A 27 10.96 4.81 -1.38
N ALA A 28 12.26 4.60 -1.13
CA ALA A 28 13.32 5.39 -1.75
C ALA A 28 13.30 5.32 -3.28
N PHE A 29 13.08 4.11 -3.83
CA PHE A 29 12.94 3.90 -5.27
C PHE A 29 11.74 4.68 -5.84
N PHE A 30 10.54 4.49 -5.28
CA PHE A 30 9.34 5.14 -5.80
C PHE A 30 9.31 6.65 -5.54
N ALA A 31 9.89 7.13 -4.45
CA ALA A 31 10.08 8.56 -4.21
C ALA A 31 10.99 9.19 -5.27
N THR A 32 12.11 8.53 -5.59
CA THR A 32 13.00 8.96 -6.68
C THR A 32 12.27 8.95 -8.02
N LEU A 33 11.46 7.92 -8.29
CA LEU A 33 10.64 7.84 -9.49
C LEU A 33 9.62 8.98 -9.57
N VAL A 34 8.93 9.33 -8.48
CA VAL A 34 8.03 10.49 -8.42
C VAL A 34 8.78 11.77 -8.74
N LEU A 35 9.95 11.97 -8.15
CA LEU A 35 10.78 13.17 -8.40
C LEU A 35 11.12 13.28 -9.89
N ILE A 36 11.58 12.19 -10.51
CA ILE A 36 11.88 12.17 -11.95
C ILE A 36 10.63 12.45 -12.78
N LEU A 37 9.51 11.77 -12.50
CA LEU A 37 8.25 11.93 -13.23
C LEU A 37 7.65 13.34 -13.08
N SER A 38 7.93 14.03 -11.98
CA SER A 38 7.44 15.40 -11.73
C SER A 38 7.98 16.43 -12.73
N PHE A 39 9.15 16.17 -13.33
CA PHE A 39 9.71 17.04 -14.39
C PHE A 39 8.98 16.89 -15.73
N PHE A 40 8.32 15.76 -15.97
CA PHE A 40 7.73 15.41 -17.28
C PHE A 40 6.20 15.31 -17.26
N THR A 41 5.59 15.26 -16.08
CA THR A 41 4.15 15.00 -15.94
C THR A 41 3.54 15.85 -14.83
N ASN A 42 2.21 16.03 -14.87
CA ASN A 42 1.50 16.70 -13.77
C ASN A 42 1.50 15.84 -12.49
N ALA A 43 1.31 16.49 -11.35
CA ALA A 43 1.34 15.87 -10.02
C ALA A 43 0.38 14.66 -9.90
N ARG A 44 -0.82 14.74 -10.51
CA ARG A 44 -1.80 13.64 -10.52
C ARG A 44 -1.23 12.39 -11.20
N THR A 45 -0.59 12.57 -12.35
CA THR A 45 -0.05 11.47 -13.16
C THR A 45 1.19 10.87 -12.51
N ALA A 46 2.13 11.70 -12.05
CA ALA A 46 3.33 11.26 -11.34
C ALA A 46 2.95 10.44 -10.09
N SER A 47 2.05 10.98 -9.26
CA SER A 47 1.61 10.33 -8.03
C SER A 47 0.90 9.02 -8.32
N ARG A 48 -0.06 8.98 -9.26
CA ARG A 48 -0.79 7.74 -9.56
C ARG A 48 0.11 6.65 -10.13
N ARG A 49 1.09 7.00 -10.96
CA ARG A 49 2.00 6.03 -11.59
C ARG A 49 3.06 5.47 -10.65
N ALA A 50 3.39 6.17 -9.56
CA ALA A 50 4.36 5.68 -8.58
C ALA A 50 3.70 5.14 -7.30
N ALA A 51 2.70 5.84 -6.76
CA ALA A 51 2.06 5.48 -5.49
C ALA A 51 1.26 4.17 -5.58
N VAL A 52 0.51 3.94 -6.67
CA VAL A 52 -0.28 2.71 -6.82
C VAL A 52 0.62 1.46 -6.89
N PRO A 53 1.70 1.43 -7.70
CA PRO A 53 2.64 0.31 -7.64
C PRO A 53 3.36 0.18 -6.30
N TRP A 54 3.80 1.30 -5.69
CA TRP A 54 4.41 1.28 -4.36
C TRP A 54 3.51 0.59 -3.33
N ALA A 55 2.24 0.99 -3.24
CA ALA A 55 1.27 0.44 -2.30
C ALA A 55 1.03 -1.06 -2.53
N ARG A 56 0.96 -1.48 -3.80
CA ARG A 56 0.82 -2.91 -4.17
C ARG A 56 2.02 -3.75 -3.74
N VAL A 57 3.23 -3.23 -3.94
CA VAL A 57 4.46 -3.93 -3.49
C VAL A 57 4.48 -4.04 -1.97
N MET A 58 4.15 -2.97 -1.25
CA MET A 58 4.08 -2.99 0.21
C MET A 58 3.01 -3.93 0.75
N ALA A 59 1.82 -3.97 0.12
CA ALA A 59 0.77 -4.93 0.45
C ALA A 59 1.23 -6.38 0.27
N TRP A 60 1.98 -6.67 -0.79
CA TRP A 60 2.51 -8.00 -1.05
C TRP A 60 3.61 -8.42 -0.06
N VAL A 61 4.51 -7.49 0.28
CA VAL A 61 5.57 -7.70 1.30
C VAL A 61 4.98 -7.87 2.70
N THR A 62 3.78 -7.36 2.96
CA THR A 62 3.13 -7.40 4.29
C THR A 62 2.07 -8.50 4.38
N PRO A 63 2.34 -9.63 3.70
CA PRO A 63 1.40 -10.58 3.07
C PRO A 63 -0.09 -10.28 3.30
N MET A 64 -0.54 -9.11 2.83
CA MET A 64 -1.91 -8.65 3.05
C MET A 64 -2.86 -9.31 2.03
N ARG A 65 -3.83 -10.08 2.54
CA ARG A 65 -4.95 -10.58 1.74
C ARG A 65 -6.08 -9.57 1.81
N VAL A 66 -6.64 -9.24 0.64
CA VAL A 66 -7.75 -8.29 0.53
C VAL A 66 -8.95 -9.04 -0.04
N GLU A 67 -10.08 -8.92 0.64
CA GLU A 67 -11.37 -9.34 0.15
C GLU A 67 -12.17 -8.07 -0.17
N VAL A 68 -12.86 -8.06 -1.30
CA VAL A 68 -13.62 -6.90 -1.78
C VAL A 68 -15.05 -7.34 -2.00
N GLU A 69 -15.96 -6.71 -1.26
CA GLU A 69 -17.40 -6.90 -1.40
C GLU A 69 -18.05 -5.59 -1.89
N GLY A 70 -19.15 -5.69 -2.64
CA GLY A 70 -19.90 -4.51 -3.09
C GLY A 70 -19.23 -3.68 -4.20
N ARG A 71 -18.32 -4.28 -4.99
CA ARG A 71 -17.59 -3.58 -6.08
C ARG A 71 -18.53 -3.01 -7.14
N GLU A 72 -19.68 -3.64 -7.34
CA GLU A 72 -20.76 -3.23 -8.24
C GLU A 72 -21.40 -1.89 -7.87
N ASN A 73 -21.24 -1.42 -6.63
CA ASN A 73 -21.75 -0.11 -6.21
C ASN A 73 -20.90 1.06 -6.73
N ILE A 74 -19.78 0.79 -7.41
CA ILE A 74 -18.84 1.81 -7.91
C ILE A 74 -18.98 1.95 -9.44
N ASP A 75 -19.55 3.05 -9.90
CA ASP A 75 -19.52 3.45 -11.31
C ASP A 75 -18.23 4.23 -11.65
N PRO A 76 -17.36 3.77 -12.56
CA PRO A 76 -16.14 4.47 -12.95
C PRO A 76 -16.36 5.84 -13.62
N HIS A 77 -17.58 6.17 -14.04
CA HIS A 77 -17.94 7.43 -14.69
C HIS A 77 -18.48 8.50 -13.73
N GLN A 78 -18.59 8.18 -12.44
CA GLN A 78 -19.12 9.07 -11.41
C GLN A 78 -18.05 9.49 -10.40
N SER A 79 -18.14 10.73 -9.90
CA SER A 79 -17.32 11.20 -8.78
C SER A 79 -17.97 10.82 -7.45
N TYR A 80 -17.16 10.39 -6.47
CA TYR A 80 -17.62 10.01 -5.13
C TYR A 80 -16.83 10.71 -4.04
N VAL A 81 -17.46 10.89 -2.88
CA VAL A 81 -16.77 11.11 -1.61
C VAL A 81 -16.65 9.75 -0.94
N LEU A 82 -15.43 9.21 -0.86
CA LEU A 82 -15.17 7.94 -0.19
C LEU A 82 -15.09 8.19 1.33
N VAL A 83 -15.92 7.49 2.10
CA VAL A 83 -15.91 7.59 3.57
C VAL A 83 -15.53 6.22 4.13
N SER A 84 -14.42 6.16 4.85
CA SER A 84 -13.92 4.96 5.51
C SER A 84 -13.60 5.25 6.98
N ASN A 85 -13.53 4.20 7.79
CA ASN A 85 -12.79 4.28 9.05
C ASN A 85 -11.28 4.51 8.76
N HIS A 86 -10.53 4.96 9.77
CA HIS A 86 -9.08 5.06 9.70
C HIS A 86 -8.44 4.39 10.92
N GLN A 87 -8.08 3.12 10.77
CA GLN A 87 -7.59 2.26 11.86
C GLN A 87 -6.18 1.75 11.63
N SER A 88 -5.60 1.98 10.45
CA SER A 88 -4.31 1.44 10.07
C SER A 88 -3.57 2.34 9.09
N GLN A 89 -2.26 2.17 9.04
CA GLN A 89 -1.42 2.77 8.01
C GLN A 89 -1.71 2.21 6.61
N TYR A 90 -2.33 1.03 6.52
CA TYR A 90 -2.66 0.36 5.26
C TYR A 90 -3.99 0.81 4.65
N ASP A 91 -4.69 1.76 5.29
CA ASP A 91 -5.97 2.25 4.79
C ASP A 91 -5.82 3.13 3.54
N ILE A 92 -4.62 3.67 3.28
CA ILE A 92 -4.26 4.57 2.17
C ILE A 92 -3.09 3.97 1.38
#